data_AF-A0A0G1WVZ2-F1
#
_entry.id   AF-A0A0G1WVZ2-F1
#
_cell.length_a   1.000
_cell.length_b   1.000
_cell.length_c   1.000
_cell.angle_alpha   90.00
_cell.angle_beta   90.00
_cell.angle_gamma   90.00
#
_symmetry.space_group_name_H-M   'P 1'
#
loop_
_entity.id
_entity.type
_entity.pdbx_description
1 polymer ?
#
loop_
_entity_poly.entity_id
_entity_poly.type
_entity_poly.pdbx_seq_one_letter_code
_entity_poly.pdbx_strand_id
1 'polypeptide(L)'
;MKSKLFVSLAVFLAIAAAYRFMQNRNISGRLDIIYQNPNAIARHFSPTWRSIKKISDFYYLPRTIFHASNLPTYRLTLSRKDMQTLLNSLPQLVGGKPLLAEEGKDTVLGRFQYGTVDAEVRVRNRGLLPNHWSAIKKSWNINFTNSTTLDGHASLRLFIPEDRRWASEFLEAHRAKKFGVLTPDLEFVKLIMNGKNFGVYLSIENWEPAFFEQKKRAIGEIFAETDQEHPEDIFRLDAIDKWQRRINPLDTSNDAALAYFLYVVSETSDEEFARRIPAILDMDAYYGWALESLVARNRHSKNTGNLNFYFDPSRGMFEPIAYDMFSWELGDTFEVAHNRLLNRIMSHEPFRKEFEKRARAYVKDAANLEDDLAVYDQTTKSIEKDIMADSAKLPPTYEFFRAYREHRGHIITNFEKITRWFDERGELPLLFAEETYPLGGANRSTYDFSSFDAISATPEEFRASYPQFYSLGSNKIGIGPGKILFRKNIIVPKGFILIIQPGTEIFMDENVSFISYSPIEARGKQDSPIVIRAASTWVPWGTFALVDTPQESVFTHTQLSGGSSAVVNGMTFPPSTISAFDSILSK
;
A
#
# COMPACT_ATOMS: atom_id res chain seq x y z
N MET A 1 -35.86 0.61 -52.92
CA MET A 1 -34.90 1.50 -52.23
C MET A 1 -35.51 2.19 -51.00
N LYS A 2 -36.70 2.80 -51.10
CA LYS A 2 -37.36 3.51 -49.97
C LYS A 2 -37.68 2.61 -48.75
N SER A 3 -38.08 1.35 -48.93
CA SER A 3 -38.39 0.44 -47.81
C SER A 3 -37.15 0.02 -47.00
N LYS A 4 -36.02 -0.24 -47.66
CA LYS A 4 -34.74 -0.54 -46.99
C LYS A 4 -34.25 0.66 -46.17
N LEU A 5 -34.41 1.88 -46.69
CA LEU A 5 -34.04 3.12 -45.98
C LEU A 5 -34.93 3.36 -44.74
N PHE A 6 -36.23 3.08 -44.83
CA PHE A 6 -37.16 3.18 -43.70
C PHE A 6 -36.86 2.16 -42.60
N VAL A 7 -36.54 0.91 -42.97
CA VAL A 7 -36.13 -0.12 -42.00
C VAL A 7 -34.82 0.25 -41.33
N SER A 8 -33.82 0.75 -42.08
CA SER A 8 -32.57 1.23 -41.51
C SER A 8 -32.75 2.42 -40.56
N LEU A 9 -33.63 3.37 -40.89
CA LEU A 9 -33.93 4.52 -40.03
C LEU A 9 -34.69 4.09 -38.76
N ALA A 10 -35.65 3.18 -38.87
CA ALA A 10 -36.40 2.65 -37.72
C ALA A 10 -35.49 1.87 -36.76
N VAL A 11 -34.57 1.05 -37.29
CA VAL A 11 -33.54 0.36 -36.50
C VAL A 11 -32.62 1.37 -35.81
N PHE A 12 -32.19 2.42 -36.53
CA PHE A 12 -31.34 3.46 -35.94
C PHE A 12 -32.06 4.24 -34.82
N LEU A 13 -33.32 4.62 -35.02
CA LEU A 13 -34.14 5.29 -34.01
C LEU A 13 -34.40 4.40 -32.79
N ALA A 14 -34.63 3.09 -33.00
CA ALA A 14 -34.77 2.13 -31.91
C ALA A 14 -33.46 1.97 -31.11
N ILE A 15 -32.31 1.92 -31.79
CA ILE A 15 -30.99 1.91 -31.13
C ILE A 15 -30.77 3.21 -30.35
N ALA A 16 -31.15 4.37 -30.90
CA ALA A 16 -31.02 5.66 -30.23
C ALA A 16 -31.96 5.81 -29.02
N ALA A 17 -33.20 5.31 -29.11
CA ALA A 17 -34.16 5.29 -28.01
C ALA A 17 -33.71 4.33 -26.89
N ALA A 18 -33.25 3.13 -27.26
CA ALA A 18 -32.65 2.18 -26.32
C ALA A 18 -31.41 2.79 -25.66
N TYR A 19 -30.56 3.48 -26.43
CA TYR A 19 -29.40 4.22 -25.91
C TYR A 19 -29.80 5.25 -24.85
N ARG A 20 -30.81 6.09 -25.11
CA ARG A 20 -31.31 7.04 -24.10
C ARG A 20 -31.92 6.37 -22.88
N PHE A 21 -32.70 5.30 -23.04
CA PHE A 21 -33.26 4.55 -21.92
C PHE A 21 -32.16 3.96 -21.02
N MET A 22 -31.13 3.38 -21.63
CA MET A 22 -29.99 2.78 -20.90
C MET A 22 -29.16 3.80 -20.13
N GLN A 23 -29.16 5.09 -20.52
CA GLN A 23 -28.46 6.13 -19.78
C GLN A 23 -29.11 6.50 -18.43
N ASN A 24 -30.31 6.00 -18.11
CA ASN A 24 -30.92 6.23 -16.81
C ASN A 24 -30.16 5.48 -15.69
N ARG A 25 -29.45 6.23 -14.84
CA ARG A 25 -28.55 5.71 -13.78
C ARG A 25 -29.28 4.81 -12.76
N ASN A 26 -30.51 5.19 -12.38
CA ASN A 26 -31.26 4.46 -11.36
C ASN A 26 -31.73 3.08 -11.84
N ILE A 27 -32.05 2.96 -13.12
CA ILE A 27 -32.52 1.70 -13.73
C ILE A 27 -31.32 0.81 -14.05
N SER A 28 -30.30 1.35 -14.73
CA SER A 28 -29.10 0.60 -15.11
C SER A 28 -28.35 0.03 -13.91
N GLY A 29 -28.10 0.84 -12.87
CA GLY A 29 -27.42 0.40 -11.66
C GLY A 29 -28.16 -0.71 -10.91
N ARG A 30 -29.49 -0.61 -10.78
CA ARG A 30 -30.32 -1.68 -10.16
C ARG A 30 -30.26 -2.98 -10.94
N LEU A 31 -30.24 -2.91 -12.26
CA LEU A 31 -30.18 -4.10 -13.13
C LEU A 31 -28.76 -4.68 -13.21
N ASP A 32 -27.71 -3.89 -13.03
CA ASP A 32 -26.33 -4.38 -13.03
C ASP A 32 -25.99 -5.28 -11.84
N ILE A 33 -26.68 -5.08 -10.71
CA ILE A 33 -26.60 -5.96 -9.54
C ILE A 33 -27.73 -7.00 -9.50
N ILE A 34 -28.49 -7.21 -10.59
CA ILE A 34 -29.61 -8.15 -10.59
C ILE A 34 -29.18 -9.59 -10.29
N TYR A 35 -27.90 -9.92 -10.51
CA TYR A 35 -27.33 -11.21 -10.11
C TYR A 35 -27.26 -11.40 -8.58
N GLN A 36 -27.32 -10.32 -7.80
CA GLN A 36 -27.40 -10.33 -6.33
C GLN A 36 -28.85 -10.41 -5.83
N ASN A 37 -29.84 -10.28 -6.71
CA ASN A 37 -31.24 -10.25 -6.32
C ASN A 37 -31.61 -11.54 -5.56
N PRO A 38 -32.31 -11.50 -4.42
CA PRO A 38 -32.70 -12.70 -3.68
C PRO A 38 -33.66 -13.62 -4.46
N ASN A 39 -34.41 -13.08 -5.43
CA ASN A 39 -35.30 -13.85 -6.30
C ASN A 39 -34.53 -14.52 -7.45
N ALA A 40 -34.58 -15.86 -7.51
CA ALA A 40 -33.91 -16.65 -8.54
C ALA A 40 -34.37 -16.34 -9.98
N ILE A 41 -35.65 -16.03 -10.17
CA ILE A 41 -36.21 -15.64 -11.47
C ILE A 41 -35.59 -14.32 -11.93
N ALA A 42 -35.47 -13.34 -11.03
CA ALA A 42 -34.83 -12.08 -11.36
C ALA A 42 -33.35 -12.29 -11.74
N ARG A 43 -32.62 -13.13 -10.99
CA ARG A 43 -31.22 -13.48 -11.31
C ARG A 43 -31.08 -14.16 -12.67
N HIS A 44 -32.04 -15.01 -13.06
CA HIS A 44 -32.05 -15.70 -14.34
C HIS A 44 -31.96 -14.74 -15.54
N PHE A 45 -32.50 -13.52 -15.40
CA PHE A 45 -32.44 -12.49 -16.45
C PHE A 45 -31.14 -11.66 -16.45
N SER A 46 -30.20 -11.89 -15.52
CA SER A 46 -28.92 -11.17 -15.47
C SER A 46 -28.12 -11.26 -16.78
N PRO A 47 -27.92 -12.45 -17.40
CA PRO A 47 -27.21 -12.53 -18.67
C PRO A 47 -27.92 -11.79 -19.82
N THR A 48 -29.26 -11.82 -19.81
CA THR A 48 -30.10 -11.12 -20.79
C THR A 48 -29.93 -9.61 -20.65
N TRP A 49 -30.02 -9.07 -19.43
CA TRP A 49 -29.77 -7.65 -19.17
C TRP A 49 -28.37 -7.21 -19.62
N ARG A 50 -27.34 -8.00 -19.27
CA ARG A 50 -25.95 -7.77 -19.68
C ARG A 50 -25.81 -7.73 -21.20
N SER A 51 -26.57 -8.54 -21.94
CA SER A 51 -26.57 -8.55 -23.41
C SER A 51 -27.33 -7.37 -24.01
N ILE A 52 -28.48 -7.00 -23.44
CA ILE A 52 -29.28 -5.86 -23.91
C ILE A 52 -28.49 -4.57 -23.78
N LYS A 53 -27.78 -4.35 -22.67
CA LYS A 53 -27.02 -3.10 -22.47
C LYS A 53 -25.90 -2.89 -23.49
N LYS A 54 -25.39 -3.99 -24.06
CA LYS A 54 -24.37 -3.99 -25.10
C LYS A 54 -24.84 -3.57 -26.48
N ILE A 55 -26.16 -3.46 -26.72
CA ILE A 55 -26.68 -2.93 -27.98
C ILE A 55 -26.19 -1.50 -28.22
N SER A 56 -25.95 -0.74 -27.16
CA SER A 56 -25.36 0.60 -27.27
C SER A 56 -23.94 0.61 -27.87
N ASP A 57 -23.19 -0.50 -27.82
CA ASP A 57 -21.84 -0.59 -28.38
C ASP A 57 -21.83 -0.55 -29.92
N PHE A 58 -22.95 -0.89 -30.58
CA PHE A 58 -23.08 -0.75 -32.04
C PHE A 58 -22.89 0.69 -32.53
N TYR A 59 -23.18 1.68 -31.69
CA TYR A 59 -22.92 3.09 -32.00
C TYR A 59 -21.43 3.38 -32.20
N TYR A 60 -20.55 2.62 -31.54
CA TYR A 60 -19.10 2.81 -31.59
C TYR A 60 -18.41 1.93 -32.63
N LEU A 61 -19.10 0.91 -33.16
CA LEU A 61 -18.53 -0.03 -34.13
C LEU A 61 -17.85 0.66 -35.33
N PRO A 62 -18.44 1.68 -35.99
CA PRO A 62 -17.78 2.35 -37.11
C PRO A 62 -16.42 2.98 -36.76
N ARG A 63 -16.18 3.29 -35.48
CA ARG A 63 -14.90 3.86 -34.99
C ARG A 63 -13.83 2.80 -34.74
N THR A 64 -14.17 1.51 -34.79
CA THR A 64 -13.28 0.40 -34.41
C THR A 64 -13.07 -0.66 -35.50
N ILE A 65 -13.81 -0.61 -36.62
CA ILE A 65 -13.75 -1.63 -37.71
C ILE A 65 -12.33 -1.86 -38.27
N PHE A 66 -11.44 -0.87 -38.19
CA PHE A 66 -10.03 -0.98 -38.62
C PHE A 66 -9.03 -0.64 -37.50
N HIS A 67 -9.48 -0.65 -36.25
CA HIS A 67 -8.59 -0.32 -35.12
C HIS A 67 -7.63 -1.47 -34.84
N ALA A 68 -6.33 -1.18 -34.92
CA ALA A 68 -5.28 -2.05 -34.43
C ALA A 68 -4.83 -1.55 -33.05
N SER A 69 -4.89 -2.45 -32.08
CA SER A 69 -4.49 -2.19 -30.71
C SER A 69 -2.98 -2.02 -30.58
N ASN A 70 -2.54 -1.00 -29.86
CA ASN A 70 -1.12 -0.80 -29.50
C ASN A 70 -0.77 -1.40 -28.13
N LEU A 71 -1.74 -2.01 -27.43
CA LEU A 71 -1.51 -2.61 -26.13
C LEU A 71 -0.68 -3.90 -26.25
N PRO A 72 0.24 -4.16 -25.29
CA PRO A 72 0.86 -5.46 -25.10
C PRO A 72 -0.19 -6.57 -25.16
N THR A 73 0.08 -7.60 -25.96
CA THR A 73 -0.89 -8.67 -26.18
C THR A 73 -0.44 -9.94 -25.49
N TYR A 74 -1.06 -10.23 -24.36
CA TYR A 74 -0.85 -11.46 -23.61
C TYR A 74 -1.72 -12.57 -24.18
N ARG A 75 -1.11 -13.72 -24.46
CA ARG A 75 -1.82 -14.91 -24.93
C ARG A 75 -1.81 -15.96 -23.84
N LEU A 76 -2.99 -16.46 -23.49
CA LEU A 76 -3.16 -17.51 -22.50
C LEU A 76 -3.91 -18.70 -23.12
N THR A 77 -3.35 -19.89 -23.00
CA THR A 77 -3.99 -21.12 -23.46
C THR A 77 -4.28 -22.04 -22.28
N LEU A 78 -5.54 -22.44 -22.14
CA LEU A 78 -6.05 -23.36 -21.13
C LEU A 78 -6.79 -24.50 -21.83
N SER A 79 -6.62 -25.74 -21.35
CA SER A 79 -7.41 -26.84 -21.88
C SER A 79 -8.90 -26.65 -21.56
N ARG A 80 -9.78 -27.28 -22.35
CA ARG A 80 -11.23 -27.24 -22.09
C ARG A 80 -11.57 -27.80 -20.70
N LYS A 81 -10.84 -28.85 -20.27
CA LYS A 81 -11.01 -29.47 -18.95
C LYS A 81 -10.64 -28.48 -17.84
N ASP A 82 -9.50 -27.82 -17.97
CA ASP A 82 -9.01 -26.86 -16.98
C ASP A 82 -9.92 -25.64 -16.86
N MET A 83 -10.41 -25.12 -17.99
CA MET A 83 -11.41 -24.05 -17.98
C MET A 83 -12.70 -24.49 -17.25
N GLN A 84 -13.14 -25.73 -17.43
CA GLN A 84 -14.31 -26.26 -16.74
C GLN A 84 -14.06 -26.40 -15.23
N THR A 85 -12.87 -26.85 -14.83
CA THR A 85 -12.46 -26.88 -13.41
C THR A 85 -12.57 -25.50 -12.79
N LEU A 86 -11.98 -24.48 -13.42
CA LEU A 86 -12.05 -23.10 -12.94
C LEU A 86 -13.48 -22.58 -12.85
N LEU A 87 -14.38 -22.94 -13.78
CA LEU A 87 -15.78 -22.52 -13.72
C LEU A 87 -16.57 -23.25 -12.63
N ASN A 88 -16.27 -24.53 -12.39
CA ASN A 88 -16.93 -25.34 -11.37
C ASN A 88 -16.53 -24.94 -9.94
N SER A 89 -15.33 -24.36 -9.77
CA SER A 89 -14.84 -23.84 -8.49
C SER A 89 -15.56 -22.56 -8.03
N LEU A 90 -16.27 -21.87 -8.94
CA LEU A 90 -16.89 -20.58 -8.62
C LEU A 90 -18.10 -20.76 -7.70
N PRO A 91 -18.30 -19.85 -6.72
CA PRO A 91 -19.47 -19.87 -5.85
C PRO A 91 -20.77 -19.79 -6.65
N GLN A 92 -21.80 -20.51 -6.20
CA GLN A 92 -23.12 -20.41 -6.80
C GLN A 92 -23.77 -19.05 -6.53
N LEU A 93 -24.40 -18.47 -7.57
CA LEU A 93 -25.15 -17.21 -7.46
C LEU A 93 -26.55 -17.45 -6.87
N VAL A 94 -26.60 -17.70 -5.55
CA VAL A 94 -27.85 -17.96 -4.80
C VAL A 94 -28.57 -16.69 -4.33
N GLY A 95 -28.08 -15.51 -4.71
CA GLY A 95 -28.53 -14.21 -4.19
C GLY A 95 -27.55 -13.65 -3.16
N GLY A 96 -27.61 -12.34 -2.91
CA GLY A 96 -26.63 -11.65 -2.06
C GLY A 96 -25.27 -11.45 -2.73
N LYS A 97 -24.21 -11.34 -1.91
CA LYS A 97 -22.82 -11.17 -2.34
C LYS A 97 -21.99 -12.42 -1.97
N PRO A 98 -22.13 -13.55 -2.71
CA PRO A 98 -21.30 -14.71 -2.43
C PRO A 98 -19.82 -14.32 -2.60
N LEU A 99 -19.00 -14.72 -1.63
CA LEU A 99 -17.58 -14.41 -1.61
C LEU A 99 -16.80 -15.60 -2.21
N LEU A 100 -15.79 -15.31 -3.02
CA LEU A 100 -14.82 -16.31 -3.46
C LEU A 100 -13.64 -16.31 -2.47
N ALA A 101 -13.78 -17.08 -1.39
CA ALA A 101 -12.74 -17.29 -0.39
C ALA A 101 -11.53 -18.06 -0.98
N GLU A 102 -10.37 -18.03 -0.32
CA GLU A 102 -9.15 -18.67 -0.83
C GLU A 102 -9.32 -20.18 -1.07
N GLU A 103 -10.10 -20.87 -0.26
CA GLU A 103 -10.38 -22.31 -0.40
C GLU A 103 -11.10 -22.65 -1.71
N GLY A 104 -11.82 -21.68 -2.29
CA GLY A 104 -12.51 -21.83 -3.57
C GLY A 104 -11.68 -21.44 -4.80
N LYS A 105 -10.43 -20.97 -4.63
CA LYS A 105 -9.60 -20.46 -5.73
C LYS A 105 -8.74 -21.57 -6.34
N ASP A 106 -9.40 -22.52 -7.02
CA ASP A 106 -8.74 -23.59 -7.76
C ASP A 106 -7.72 -23.06 -8.77
N THR A 107 -6.61 -23.80 -8.89
CA THR A 107 -5.50 -23.48 -9.79
C THR A 107 -5.32 -24.59 -10.83
N VAL A 108 -5.17 -24.20 -12.10
CA VAL A 108 -4.96 -25.11 -13.23
C VAL A 108 -3.71 -24.74 -14.02
N LEU A 109 -3.19 -25.66 -14.84
CA LEU A 109 -2.08 -25.38 -15.75
C LEU A 109 -2.56 -24.68 -17.03
N GLY A 110 -1.67 -23.88 -17.60
CA GLY A 110 -1.86 -23.18 -18.86
C GLY A 110 -0.53 -22.86 -19.54
N ARG A 111 -0.60 -22.25 -20.72
CA ARG A 111 0.56 -21.73 -21.45
C ARG A 111 0.38 -20.24 -21.70
N PHE A 112 1.34 -19.44 -21.26
CA PHE A 112 1.38 -17.99 -21.46
C PHE A 112 2.42 -17.64 -22.52
N GLN A 113 2.07 -16.71 -23.42
CA GLN A 113 2.97 -16.22 -24.45
C GLN A 113 2.90 -14.69 -24.59
N TYR A 114 4.07 -14.05 -24.59
CA TYR A 114 4.25 -12.62 -24.86
C TYR A 114 5.70 -12.33 -25.25
N GLY A 115 5.91 -11.66 -26.40
CA GLY A 115 7.27 -11.41 -26.90
C GLY A 115 8.06 -12.71 -27.08
N THR A 116 9.19 -12.83 -26.39
CA THR A 116 10.02 -14.04 -26.33
C THR A 116 9.64 -15.00 -25.20
N VAL A 117 8.77 -14.58 -24.28
CA VAL A 117 8.31 -15.43 -23.18
C VAL A 117 7.29 -16.42 -23.72
N ASP A 118 7.58 -17.70 -23.52
CA ASP A 118 6.68 -18.81 -23.77
C ASP A 118 6.82 -19.82 -22.63
N ALA A 119 5.83 -19.84 -21.74
CA ALA A 119 5.96 -20.45 -20.43
C ALA A 119 4.72 -21.25 -20.04
N GLU A 120 4.93 -22.33 -19.31
CA GLU A 120 3.86 -22.94 -18.54
C GLU A 120 3.54 -22.05 -17.33
N VAL A 121 2.25 -21.92 -17.03
CA VAL A 121 1.74 -21.07 -15.95
C VAL A 121 0.67 -21.80 -15.16
N ARG A 122 0.55 -21.44 -13.88
CA ARG A 122 -0.56 -21.78 -13.01
C ARG A 122 -1.56 -20.63 -13.01
N VAL A 123 -2.82 -20.91 -13.31
CA VAL A 123 -3.87 -19.91 -13.48
C VAL A 123 -5.01 -20.17 -12.53
N ARG A 124 -5.51 -19.11 -11.88
CA ARG A 124 -6.71 -19.15 -11.04
C ARG A 124 -7.60 -17.91 -11.24
N ASN A 125 -8.89 -18.06 -10.93
CA ASN A 125 -9.77 -16.91 -10.75
C ASN A 125 -9.30 -16.08 -9.55
N ARG A 126 -9.61 -14.79 -9.53
CA ARG A 126 -9.26 -13.91 -8.41
C ARG A 126 -10.32 -12.87 -8.11
N GLY A 127 -10.14 -12.18 -6.98
CA GLY A 127 -11.08 -11.19 -6.45
C GLY A 127 -12.12 -11.86 -5.54
N LEU A 128 -12.45 -11.19 -4.44
CA LEU A 128 -13.40 -11.69 -3.45
C LEU A 128 -14.84 -11.58 -3.97
N LEU A 129 -15.18 -10.43 -4.55
CA LEU A 129 -16.54 -10.08 -4.94
C LEU A 129 -16.94 -10.59 -6.35
N PRO A 130 -18.23 -10.86 -6.60
CA PRO A 130 -18.69 -11.45 -7.86
C PRO A 130 -18.44 -10.63 -9.14
N ASN A 131 -18.18 -9.33 -9.04
CA ASN A 131 -17.80 -8.51 -10.21
C ASN A 131 -16.56 -9.08 -10.92
N HIS A 132 -15.63 -9.68 -10.18
CA HIS A 132 -14.42 -10.24 -10.77
C HIS A 132 -14.60 -11.58 -11.48
N TRP A 133 -15.65 -12.34 -11.16
CA TRP A 133 -15.75 -13.74 -11.59
C TRP A 133 -17.13 -14.18 -12.07
N SER A 134 -18.20 -13.39 -11.91
CA SER A 134 -19.57 -13.78 -12.31
C SER A 134 -19.90 -13.54 -13.79
N ALA A 135 -19.03 -12.87 -14.54
CA ALA A 135 -19.21 -12.59 -15.97
C ALA A 135 -18.28 -13.45 -16.85
N ILE A 136 -18.44 -13.35 -18.17
CA ILE A 136 -17.58 -14.04 -19.14
C ILE A 136 -16.15 -13.55 -19.01
N LYS A 137 -15.97 -12.23 -18.94
CA LYS A 137 -14.69 -11.60 -18.63
C LYS A 137 -14.48 -11.63 -17.12
N LYS A 138 -13.36 -12.20 -16.70
CA LYS A 138 -13.01 -12.40 -15.29
C LYS A 138 -11.64 -11.80 -15.01
N SER A 139 -11.34 -11.53 -13.75
CA SER A 139 -9.98 -11.20 -13.31
C SER A 139 -9.17 -12.50 -13.10
N TRP A 140 -7.88 -12.46 -13.42
CA TRP A 140 -6.99 -13.63 -13.41
C TRP A 140 -5.76 -13.40 -12.53
N ASN A 141 -5.34 -14.45 -11.84
CA ASN A 141 -4.00 -14.54 -11.26
C ASN A 141 -3.23 -15.63 -12.02
N ILE A 142 -2.05 -15.28 -12.53
CA ILE A 142 -1.22 -16.14 -13.39
C ILE A 142 0.16 -16.21 -12.76
N ASN A 143 0.59 -17.40 -12.31
CA ASN A 143 1.90 -17.61 -11.73
C ASN A 143 2.77 -18.41 -12.70
N PHE A 144 3.96 -17.93 -13.04
CA PHE A 144 4.90 -18.65 -13.90
C PHE A 144 5.48 -19.87 -13.18
N THR A 145 5.78 -20.93 -13.95
CA THR A 145 6.47 -22.12 -13.43
C THR A 145 7.94 -22.13 -13.85
N ASN A 146 8.72 -23.05 -13.27
CA ASN A 146 10.11 -23.32 -13.66
C ASN A 146 11.03 -22.08 -13.62
N SER A 147 10.86 -21.22 -12.62
CA SER A 147 11.65 -19.98 -12.45
C SER A 147 11.58 -19.00 -13.62
N THR A 148 10.63 -19.16 -14.53
CA THR A 148 10.41 -18.19 -15.61
C THR A 148 9.80 -16.93 -15.01
N THR A 149 10.22 -15.77 -15.51
CA THR A 149 9.67 -14.47 -15.11
C THR A 149 9.27 -13.66 -16.34
N LEU A 150 8.35 -12.72 -16.16
CA LEU A 150 8.09 -11.64 -17.10
C LEU A 150 8.61 -10.34 -16.47
N ASP A 151 9.62 -9.73 -17.09
CA ASP A 151 10.25 -8.49 -16.63
C ASP A 151 10.68 -8.55 -15.14
N GLY A 152 11.15 -9.71 -14.69
CA GLY A 152 11.57 -9.95 -13.32
C GLY A 152 10.47 -10.45 -12.38
N HIS A 153 9.20 -10.45 -12.81
CA HIS A 153 8.07 -10.90 -12.00
C HIS A 153 7.72 -12.37 -12.23
N ALA A 154 7.53 -13.13 -11.15
CA ALA A 154 7.15 -14.54 -11.18
C ALA A 154 5.63 -14.74 -11.34
N SER A 155 4.85 -13.66 -11.35
CA SER A 155 3.41 -13.72 -11.57
C SER A 155 2.82 -12.44 -12.13
N LEU A 156 1.60 -12.56 -12.66
CA LEU A 156 0.81 -11.48 -13.26
C LEU A 156 -0.60 -11.49 -12.69
N ARG A 157 -1.12 -10.29 -12.51
CA ARG A 157 -2.43 -10.03 -11.91
C ARG A 157 -3.24 -9.18 -12.85
N LEU A 158 -4.18 -9.81 -13.56
CA LEU A 158 -5.04 -9.15 -14.54
C LEU A 158 -6.40 -8.83 -13.92
N PHE A 159 -6.72 -7.55 -13.84
CA PHE A 159 -8.00 -7.02 -13.37
C PHE A 159 -8.86 -6.57 -14.54
N ILE A 160 -10.17 -6.71 -14.38
CA ILE A 160 -11.13 -5.99 -15.23
C ILE A 160 -10.96 -4.48 -15.00
N PRO A 161 -10.71 -3.65 -16.03
CA PRO A 161 -10.40 -2.23 -15.83
C PRO A 161 -11.49 -1.43 -15.13
N GLU A 162 -12.76 -1.79 -15.33
CA GLU A 162 -13.90 -1.11 -14.73
C GLU A 162 -13.92 -1.17 -13.20
N ASP A 163 -13.30 -2.20 -12.61
CA ASP A 163 -13.20 -2.37 -11.16
C ASP A 163 -12.27 -1.33 -10.54
N ARG A 164 -11.18 -0.99 -11.25
CA ARG A 164 -10.22 0.05 -10.89
C ARG A 164 -10.54 1.41 -11.52
N ARG A 165 -11.82 1.60 -11.89
CA ARG A 165 -12.35 2.83 -12.51
C ARG A 165 -11.52 3.33 -13.70
N TRP A 166 -11.11 2.39 -14.54
CA TRP A 166 -10.38 2.67 -15.78
C TRP A 166 -9.03 3.36 -15.51
N ALA A 167 -8.89 4.63 -15.89
CA ALA A 167 -7.66 5.40 -15.75
C ALA A 167 -7.42 5.96 -14.33
N SER A 168 -8.38 5.83 -13.41
CA SER A 168 -8.24 6.42 -12.07
C SER A 168 -7.09 5.82 -11.28
N GLU A 169 -6.91 4.50 -11.28
CA GLU A 169 -5.80 3.86 -10.54
C GLU A 169 -4.43 4.34 -11.05
N PHE A 170 -4.28 4.65 -12.34
CA PHE A 170 -3.04 5.22 -12.88
C PHE A 170 -2.76 6.62 -12.35
N LEU A 171 -3.80 7.44 -12.20
CA LEU A 171 -3.66 8.76 -11.60
C LEU A 171 -3.26 8.65 -10.13
N GLU A 172 -3.91 7.78 -9.37
CA GLU A 172 -3.60 7.62 -7.95
C GLU A 172 -2.18 7.04 -7.76
N ALA A 173 -1.76 6.06 -8.58
CA ALA A 173 -0.37 5.59 -8.58
C ALA A 173 0.65 6.69 -8.97
N HIS A 174 0.30 7.59 -9.90
CA HIS A 174 1.14 8.75 -10.23
C HIS A 174 1.27 9.70 -9.05
N ARG A 175 0.16 10.02 -8.36
CA ARG A 175 0.14 10.85 -7.15
C ARG A 175 0.91 10.21 -6.02
N ALA A 176 0.72 8.92 -5.75
CA ALA A 176 1.47 8.18 -4.76
C ALA A 176 2.98 8.33 -4.98
N LYS A 177 3.47 8.09 -6.20
CA LYS A 177 4.88 8.29 -6.56
C LYS A 177 5.34 9.75 -6.36
N LYS A 178 4.53 10.71 -6.79
CA LYS A 178 4.79 12.16 -6.62
C LYS A 178 4.85 12.57 -5.15
N PHE A 179 4.10 11.90 -4.29
CA PHE A 179 4.03 12.17 -2.85
C PHE A 179 4.96 11.29 -2.00
N GLY A 180 5.81 10.47 -2.64
CA GLY A 180 6.77 9.62 -1.93
C GLY A 180 6.14 8.37 -1.29
N VAL A 181 4.96 7.95 -1.74
CA VAL A 181 4.24 6.77 -1.26
C VAL A 181 4.53 5.57 -2.16
N LEU A 182 4.72 4.39 -1.56
CA LEU A 182 4.87 3.15 -2.31
C LEU A 182 3.55 2.79 -3.01
N THR A 183 3.64 2.30 -4.24
CA THR A 183 2.48 1.85 -5.03
C THR A 183 2.94 0.83 -6.08
N PRO A 184 2.12 -0.18 -6.45
CA PRO A 184 2.47 -1.10 -7.52
C PRO A 184 2.52 -0.43 -8.89
N ASP A 185 3.33 -0.97 -9.79
CA ASP A 185 3.30 -0.60 -11.20
C ASP A 185 2.06 -1.15 -11.91
N LEU A 186 1.60 -0.40 -12.91
CA LEU A 186 0.34 -0.62 -13.60
C LEU A 186 0.57 -0.60 -15.11
N GLU A 187 -0.10 -1.49 -15.83
CA GLU A 187 -0.05 -1.54 -17.29
C GLU A 187 -1.40 -1.97 -17.88
N PHE A 188 -1.85 -1.32 -18.94
CA PHE A 188 -2.96 -1.82 -19.74
C PHE A 188 -2.48 -2.82 -20.78
N VAL A 189 -3.10 -4.00 -20.79
CA VAL A 189 -2.76 -5.10 -21.69
C VAL A 189 -4.00 -5.62 -22.39
N LYS A 190 -3.82 -6.30 -23.52
CA LYS A 190 -4.88 -7.02 -24.21
C LYS A 190 -4.72 -8.52 -23.99
N LEU A 191 -5.77 -9.19 -23.50
CA LEU A 191 -5.75 -10.63 -23.31
C LEU A 191 -6.41 -11.36 -24.48
N ILE A 192 -5.68 -12.31 -25.08
CA ILE A 192 -6.24 -13.32 -25.97
C ILE A 192 -6.17 -14.66 -25.25
N MET A 193 -7.31 -15.28 -25.00
CA MET A 193 -7.38 -16.55 -24.30
C MET A 193 -8.08 -17.61 -25.14
N ASN A 194 -7.44 -18.77 -25.35
CA ASN A 194 -7.92 -19.85 -26.20
C ASN A 194 -8.33 -19.36 -27.61
N GLY A 195 -7.51 -18.49 -28.20
CA GLY A 195 -7.76 -17.89 -29.52
C GLY A 195 -8.85 -16.80 -29.57
N LYS A 196 -9.55 -16.54 -28.45
CA LYS A 196 -10.59 -15.51 -28.37
C LYS A 196 -10.04 -14.23 -27.75
N ASN A 197 -10.41 -13.08 -28.31
CA ASN A 197 -10.07 -11.77 -27.75
C ASN A 197 -10.97 -11.46 -26.53
N PHE A 198 -10.36 -11.31 -25.35
CA PHE A 198 -11.03 -10.88 -24.11
C PHE A 198 -10.82 -9.38 -23.80
N GLY A 199 -10.19 -8.66 -24.72
CA GLY A 199 -10.06 -7.21 -24.68
C GLY A 199 -9.09 -6.72 -23.62
N VAL A 200 -9.35 -5.54 -23.08
CA VAL A 200 -8.42 -4.77 -22.25
C VAL A 200 -8.44 -5.24 -20.79
N TYR A 201 -7.28 -5.41 -20.20
CA TYR A 201 -7.06 -5.74 -18.80
C TYR A 201 -6.11 -4.74 -18.17
N LEU A 202 -6.28 -4.50 -16.88
CA LEU A 202 -5.28 -3.82 -16.07
C LEU A 202 -4.38 -4.86 -15.43
N SER A 203 -3.11 -4.89 -15.81
CA SER A 203 -2.06 -5.62 -15.10
C SER A 203 -1.56 -4.77 -13.94
N ILE A 204 -1.53 -5.33 -12.74
CA ILE A 204 -0.95 -4.68 -11.55
C ILE A 204 0.18 -5.57 -11.04
N GLU A 205 1.35 -4.98 -10.80
CA GLU A 205 2.51 -5.62 -10.19
C GLU A 205 2.10 -6.48 -8.98
N ASN A 206 2.67 -7.68 -8.83
CA ASN A 206 2.34 -8.55 -7.70
C ASN A 206 3.26 -8.31 -6.49
N TRP A 207 2.80 -8.76 -5.32
CA TRP A 207 3.57 -8.72 -4.08
C TRP A 207 4.63 -9.82 -4.11
N GLU A 208 5.85 -9.47 -4.50
CA GLU A 208 7.00 -10.37 -4.65
C GLU A 208 8.27 -9.67 -4.15
N PRO A 209 9.38 -10.37 -3.87
CA PRO A 209 10.65 -9.72 -3.51
C PRO A 209 11.09 -8.65 -4.53
N ALA A 210 10.83 -8.89 -5.83
CA ALA A 210 11.09 -7.96 -6.92
C ALA A 210 10.39 -6.59 -6.74
N PHE A 211 9.22 -6.54 -6.08
CA PHE A 211 8.54 -5.28 -5.78
C PHE A 211 9.43 -4.37 -4.94
N PHE A 212 10.01 -4.88 -3.86
CA PHE A 212 10.88 -4.09 -2.98
C PHE A 212 12.15 -3.64 -3.72
N GLU A 213 12.79 -4.56 -4.45
CA GLU A 213 14.02 -4.27 -5.20
C GLU A 213 13.81 -3.16 -6.22
N GLN A 214 12.72 -3.22 -6.99
CA GLN A 214 12.38 -2.20 -7.99
C GLN A 214 12.06 -0.85 -7.35
N LYS A 215 11.42 -0.82 -6.18
CA LYS A 215 11.17 0.42 -5.42
C LYS A 215 12.35 0.85 -4.55
N LYS A 216 13.52 0.20 -4.68
CA LYS A 216 14.73 0.45 -3.88
C LYS A 216 14.46 0.40 -2.38
N ARG A 217 13.73 -0.63 -1.96
CA ARG A 217 13.43 -0.95 -0.57
C ARG A 217 14.10 -2.26 -0.17
N ALA A 218 14.41 -2.41 1.11
CA ALA A 218 14.85 -3.68 1.64
C ALA A 218 13.71 -4.71 1.53
N ILE A 219 14.05 -5.97 1.24
CA ILE A 219 13.05 -7.04 1.20
C ILE A 219 12.46 -7.21 2.60
N GLY A 220 11.14 -6.98 2.74
CA GLY A 220 10.45 -7.01 4.03
C GLY A 220 9.02 -7.57 3.93
N GLU A 221 8.19 -7.25 4.91
CA GLU A 221 6.82 -7.76 5.04
C GLU A 221 5.81 -6.71 4.60
N ILE A 222 4.69 -7.14 4.00
CA ILE A 222 3.51 -6.30 3.81
C ILE A 222 2.38 -6.86 4.66
N PHE A 223 1.90 -6.04 5.58
CA PHE A 223 0.72 -6.31 6.40
C PHE A 223 -0.52 -5.71 5.74
N ALA A 224 -1.60 -6.47 5.70
CA ALA A 224 -2.90 -6.05 5.21
C ALA A 224 -4.02 -6.72 6.02
N GLU A 225 -5.27 -6.26 5.87
CA GLU A 225 -6.42 -6.99 6.39
C GLU A 225 -6.50 -8.41 5.81
N THR A 226 -7.05 -9.37 6.56
CA THR A 226 -7.41 -10.67 5.98
C THR A 226 -8.49 -10.53 4.91
N ASP A 227 -8.54 -11.45 3.93
CA ASP A 227 -9.50 -11.44 2.82
C ASP A 227 -10.94 -11.80 3.27
N GLN A 228 -11.44 -11.16 4.33
CA GLN A 228 -12.76 -11.32 4.92
C GLN A 228 -13.37 -9.93 5.21
N GLU A 229 -14.71 -9.83 5.19
CA GLU A 229 -15.36 -8.60 5.64
C GLU A 229 -15.30 -8.52 7.16
N HIS A 230 -14.63 -7.49 7.68
CA HIS A 230 -14.56 -7.20 9.12
C HIS A 230 -15.46 -6.02 9.45
N PRO A 231 -16.54 -6.19 10.25
CA PRO A 231 -17.28 -5.05 10.78
C PRO A 231 -16.50 -4.25 11.83
N GLU A 232 -15.48 -4.85 12.45
CA GLU A 232 -14.66 -4.28 13.52
C GLU A 232 -13.49 -3.41 13.03
N ASP A 233 -13.00 -2.58 13.94
CA ASP A 233 -11.82 -1.76 13.73
C ASP A 233 -10.53 -2.58 13.90
N ILE A 234 -9.75 -2.68 12.82
CA ILE A 234 -8.50 -3.45 12.78
C ILE A 234 -7.28 -2.67 13.29
N PHE A 235 -7.38 -1.36 13.55
CA PHE A 235 -6.31 -0.56 14.19
C PHE A 235 -6.33 -0.70 15.72
N ARG A 236 -6.49 -1.92 16.23
CA ARG A 236 -6.48 -2.22 17.65
C ARG A 236 -5.56 -3.39 17.95
N LEU A 237 -4.88 -3.36 19.09
CA LEU A 237 -3.99 -4.45 19.50
C LEU A 237 -4.73 -5.79 19.64
N ASP A 238 -5.98 -5.77 20.10
CA ASP A 238 -6.84 -6.97 20.21
C ASP A 238 -7.41 -7.47 18.86
N ALA A 239 -7.13 -6.77 17.75
CA ALA A 239 -7.51 -7.15 16.39
C ALA A 239 -6.31 -7.61 15.54
N ILE A 240 -5.18 -7.97 16.16
CA ILE A 240 -3.97 -8.40 15.43
C ILE A 240 -4.21 -9.65 14.56
N ASP A 241 -5.13 -10.52 14.94
CA ASP A 241 -5.54 -11.70 14.16
C ASP A 241 -6.31 -11.36 12.88
N LYS A 242 -6.73 -10.10 12.72
CA LYS A 242 -7.38 -9.56 11.51
C LYS A 242 -6.38 -9.06 10.47
N TRP A 243 -5.10 -9.05 10.81
CA TRP A 243 -4.02 -8.76 9.88
C TRP A 243 -3.42 -10.06 9.34
N GLN A 244 -3.12 -10.06 8.05
CA GLN A 244 -2.35 -11.09 7.37
C GLN A 244 -1.06 -10.50 6.79
N ARG A 245 -0.10 -11.39 6.54
CA ARG A 245 1.10 -11.07 5.76
C ARG A 245 0.80 -11.33 4.29
N ARG A 246 0.57 -10.26 3.55
CA ARG A 246 0.31 -10.28 2.11
C ARG A 246 1.54 -10.75 1.32
N ILE A 247 2.73 -10.51 1.87
CA ILE A 247 3.98 -11.20 1.55
C ILE A 247 4.82 -11.31 2.83
N ASN A 248 5.44 -12.46 3.05
CA ASN A 248 6.50 -12.64 4.04
C ASN A 248 7.66 -13.45 3.43
N PRO A 249 8.64 -12.77 2.83
CA PRO A 249 9.78 -13.44 2.20
C PRO A 249 10.83 -13.89 3.23
N LEU A 250 10.73 -13.46 4.49
CA LEU A 250 11.63 -13.81 5.57
C LEU A 250 10.98 -14.91 6.44
N ASP A 251 11.72 -15.94 6.82
CA ASP A 251 11.17 -17.03 7.68
C ASP A 251 10.82 -16.54 9.09
N THR A 252 11.26 -15.34 9.47
CA THR A 252 10.94 -14.65 10.72
C THR A 252 9.82 -13.64 10.51
N SER A 253 8.83 -13.63 11.41
CA SER A 253 7.71 -12.69 11.37
C SER A 253 7.96 -11.45 12.23
N ASN A 254 7.48 -10.30 11.73
CA ASN A 254 7.51 -9.01 12.42
C ASN A 254 6.21 -8.70 13.20
N ASP A 255 5.51 -9.71 13.72
CA ASP A 255 4.25 -9.53 14.47
C ASP A 255 4.41 -8.63 15.71
N ALA A 256 5.56 -8.68 16.39
CA ALA A 256 5.81 -7.81 17.53
C ALA A 256 5.87 -6.32 17.13
N ALA A 257 6.37 -6.02 15.94
CA ALA A 257 6.38 -4.65 15.40
C ALA A 257 4.96 -4.21 15.03
N LEU A 258 4.17 -5.08 14.39
CA LEU A 258 2.76 -4.81 14.12
C LEU A 258 1.97 -4.61 15.43
N ALA A 259 2.16 -5.48 16.42
CA ALA A 259 1.55 -5.36 17.73
C ALA A 259 1.90 -4.03 18.41
N TYR A 260 3.17 -3.62 18.34
CA TYR A 260 3.58 -2.32 18.88
C TYR A 260 2.94 -1.14 18.13
N PHE A 261 2.86 -1.21 16.80
CA PHE A 261 2.18 -0.20 16.00
C PHE A 261 0.70 -0.07 16.36
N LEU A 262 -0.03 -1.19 16.44
CA LEU A 262 -1.43 -1.21 16.86
C LEU A 262 -1.61 -0.71 18.30
N TYR A 263 -0.70 -1.10 19.21
CA TYR A 263 -0.66 -0.61 20.58
C TYR A 263 -0.48 0.91 20.64
N VAL A 264 0.47 1.48 19.89
CA VAL A 264 0.70 2.92 19.84
C VAL A 264 -0.55 3.64 19.33
N VAL A 265 -1.20 3.11 18.29
CA VAL A 265 -2.40 3.72 17.70
C VAL A 265 -3.60 3.67 18.66
N SER A 266 -3.87 2.54 19.32
CA SER A 266 -5.12 2.32 20.07
C SER A 266 -5.01 2.51 21.59
N GLU A 267 -3.86 2.22 22.19
CA GLU A 267 -3.70 2.07 23.66
C GLU A 267 -2.75 3.09 24.31
N THR A 268 -2.38 4.16 23.59
CA THR A 268 -1.56 5.24 24.16
C THR A 268 -2.34 6.55 24.26
N SER A 269 -2.01 7.35 25.28
CA SER A 269 -2.51 8.74 25.39
C SER A 269 -2.10 9.58 24.18
N ASP A 270 -2.71 10.74 23.96
CA ASP A 270 -2.35 11.62 22.84
C ASP A 270 -0.87 12.05 22.88
N GLU A 271 -0.33 12.30 24.07
CA GLU A 271 1.07 12.70 24.27
C GLU A 271 2.04 11.55 23.96
N GLU A 272 1.73 10.34 24.43
CA GLU A 272 2.52 9.16 24.11
C GLU A 272 2.44 8.79 22.63
N PHE A 273 1.26 8.88 22.02
CA PHE A 273 1.07 8.68 20.59
C PHE A 273 1.98 9.62 19.79
N ALA A 274 1.90 10.93 20.07
CA ALA A 274 2.69 11.95 19.39
C ALA A 274 4.20 11.74 19.55
N ARG A 275 4.65 11.25 20.71
CA ARG A 275 6.06 10.93 20.97
C ARG A 275 6.52 9.66 20.25
N ARG A 276 5.68 8.63 20.18
CA ARG A 276 6.07 7.27 19.73
C ARG A 276 5.82 7.00 18.25
N ILE A 277 4.75 7.54 17.66
CA ILE A 277 4.38 7.23 16.28
C ILE A 277 5.50 7.57 15.27
N PRO A 278 6.23 8.71 15.36
CA PRO A 278 7.27 9.04 14.39
C PRO A 278 8.51 8.14 14.47
N ALA A 279 8.63 7.34 15.53
CA ALA A 279 9.73 6.40 15.69
C ALA A 279 9.48 5.06 14.99
N ILE A 280 8.23 4.77 14.60
CA ILE A 280 7.82 3.47 14.04
C ILE A 280 7.01 3.59 12.74
N LEU A 281 6.61 4.80 12.36
CA LEU A 281 5.91 5.10 11.12
C LEU A 281 6.70 6.15 10.36
N ASP A 282 6.95 5.91 9.08
CA ASP A 282 7.53 6.90 8.18
C ASP A 282 6.52 8.03 7.96
N MET A 283 6.69 9.12 8.71
CA MET A 283 5.76 10.24 8.70
C MET A 283 5.73 10.95 7.36
N ASP A 284 6.83 10.98 6.60
CA ASP A 284 6.87 11.62 5.29
C ASP A 284 6.04 10.84 4.27
N ALA A 285 6.24 9.52 4.20
CA ALA A 285 5.41 8.63 3.38
C ALA A 285 3.94 8.68 3.83
N TYR A 286 3.68 8.76 5.14
CA TYR A 286 2.33 8.87 5.67
C TYR A 286 1.63 10.17 5.28
N TYR A 287 2.30 11.32 5.37
CA TYR A 287 1.73 12.59 4.90
C TYR A 287 1.45 12.56 3.40
N GLY A 288 2.29 11.88 2.61
CA GLY A 288 2.03 11.67 1.20
C GLY A 288 0.75 10.87 0.95
N TRP A 289 0.55 9.77 1.69
CA TRP A 289 -0.64 8.93 1.59
C TRP A 289 -1.91 9.66 2.08
N ALA A 290 -1.79 10.46 3.13
CA ALA A 290 -2.88 11.30 3.62
C ALA A 290 -3.25 12.40 2.61
N LEU A 291 -2.26 12.95 1.90
CA LEU A 291 -2.49 13.96 0.86
C LEU A 291 -3.22 13.35 -0.34
N GLU A 292 -2.80 12.17 -0.78
CA GLU A 292 -3.51 11.39 -1.79
C GLU A 292 -4.96 11.13 -1.36
N SER A 293 -5.16 10.71 -0.11
CA SER A 293 -6.49 10.47 0.46
C SER A 293 -7.36 11.72 0.50
N LEU A 294 -6.79 12.90 0.72
CA LEU A 294 -7.50 14.19 0.65
C LEU A 294 -7.91 14.53 -0.79
N VAL A 295 -6.96 14.53 -1.75
CA VAL A 295 -7.24 14.94 -3.13
C VAL A 295 -8.14 13.95 -3.88
N ALA A 296 -8.10 12.67 -3.49
CA ALA A 296 -9.01 11.65 -3.99
C ALA A 296 -10.33 11.55 -3.20
N ARG A 297 -10.45 12.14 -1.99
CA ARG A 297 -11.49 11.77 -1.02
C ARG A 297 -11.56 10.24 -0.84
N ASN A 298 -10.42 9.61 -0.60
CA ASN A 298 -10.38 8.17 -0.36
C ASN A 298 -11.21 7.83 0.88
N ARG A 299 -12.15 6.89 0.73
CA ARG A 299 -12.91 6.28 1.83
C ARG A 299 -12.80 4.76 1.82
N HIS A 300 -12.04 4.22 0.88
CA HIS A 300 -11.92 2.79 0.70
C HIS A 300 -10.97 2.22 1.75
N SER A 301 -9.88 2.94 2.06
CA SER A 301 -8.91 2.62 3.11
C SER A 301 -9.37 3.14 4.48
N LYS A 302 -10.01 2.27 5.25
CA LYS A 302 -10.69 2.62 6.51
C LYS A 302 -10.38 1.57 7.58
N ASN A 303 -10.88 1.79 8.79
CA ASN A 303 -10.68 0.88 9.94
C ASN A 303 -11.10 -0.58 9.70
N THR A 304 -11.91 -0.84 8.68
CA THR A 304 -12.41 -2.18 8.35
C THR A 304 -11.74 -2.84 7.14
N GLY A 305 -10.75 -2.19 6.50
CA GLY A 305 -9.95 -2.80 5.42
C GLY A 305 -9.44 -1.86 4.33
N ASN A 306 -8.85 -2.47 3.29
CA ASN A 306 -8.09 -1.86 2.20
C ASN A 306 -6.88 -1.05 2.69
N LEU A 307 -6.13 -1.64 3.61
CA LEU A 307 -4.91 -1.07 4.17
C LEU A 307 -3.72 -1.96 3.81
N ASN A 308 -2.60 -1.32 3.50
CA ASN A 308 -1.36 -1.99 3.17
C ASN A 308 -0.23 -1.22 3.83
N PHE A 309 0.49 -1.89 4.73
CA PHE A 309 1.67 -1.33 5.38
C PHE A 309 2.87 -2.23 5.12
N TYR A 310 3.87 -1.67 4.44
CA TYR A 310 5.18 -2.27 4.33
C TYR A 310 5.93 -2.04 5.65
N PHE A 311 6.52 -3.08 6.23
CA PHE A 311 7.48 -2.95 7.31
C PHE A 311 8.89 -3.00 6.73
N ASP A 312 9.62 -1.90 6.86
CA ASP A 312 11.01 -1.76 6.43
C ASP A 312 11.97 -2.36 7.47
N PRO A 313 12.57 -3.53 7.21
CA PRO A 313 13.46 -4.19 8.16
C PRO A 313 14.85 -3.53 8.23
N SER A 314 15.14 -2.51 7.42
CA SER A 314 16.38 -1.75 7.52
C SER A 314 16.29 -0.58 8.50
N ARG A 315 15.07 -0.05 8.72
CA ARG A 315 14.80 1.09 9.62
C ARG A 315 13.94 0.74 10.82
N GLY A 316 13.21 -0.38 10.76
CA GLY A 316 12.26 -0.79 11.79
C GLY A 316 10.99 0.07 11.79
N MET A 317 10.57 0.55 10.61
CA MET A 317 9.46 1.49 10.44
C MET A 317 8.42 0.96 9.45
N PHE A 318 7.16 1.34 9.65
CA PHE A 318 6.09 1.12 8.70
C PHE A 318 6.01 2.24 7.65
N GLU A 319 5.69 1.88 6.41
CA GLU A 319 5.34 2.78 5.31
C GLU A 319 3.97 2.37 4.75
N PRO A 320 3.03 3.30 4.51
CA PRO A 320 1.80 2.96 3.80
C PRO A 320 2.08 2.66 2.31
N ILE A 321 1.28 1.77 1.73
CA ILE A 321 1.25 1.51 0.29
C ILE A 321 -0.10 1.99 -0.26
N ALA A 322 -0.07 2.87 -1.26
CA ALA A 322 -1.23 3.27 -2.03
C ALA A 322 -1.67 2.12 -2.96
N TYR A 323 -2.87 1.60 -2.74
CA TYR A 323 -3.43 0.47 -3.48
C TYR A 323 -4.96 0.49 -3.43
N ASP A 324 -5.62 0.28 -4.58
CA ASP A 324 -7.09 0.28 -4.68
C ASP A 324 -7.71 1.58 -4.15
N MET A 325 -7.08 2.68 -4.55
CA MET A 325 -7.47 4.05 -4.22
C MET A 325 -8.15 4.67 -5.41
N PHE A 326 -9.23 5.40 -5.17
CA PHE A 326 -9.96 6.06 -6.24
C PHE A 326 -10.74 7.28 -5.78
N SER A 327 -11.03 8.15 -6.74
CA SER A 327 -11.49 9.50 -6.46
C SER A 327 -13.02 9.67 -6.39
N TRP A 328 -13.49 10.35 -5.34
CA TRP A 328 -14.86 10.85 -5.19
C TRP A 328 -14.84 12.37 -4.97
N GLU A 329 -15.93 13.05 -5.32
CA GLU A 329 -16.07 14.50 -5.10
C GLU A 329 -16.13 14.84 -3.60
N LEU A 330 -15.33 15.79 -3.10
CA LEU A 330 -15.29 16.20 -1.69
C LEU A 330 -16.63 16.78 -1.20
N GLY A 331 -17.05 16.34 -0.01
CA GLY A 331 -18.10 16.98 0.77
C GLY A 331 -17.65 18.32 1.34
N ASP A 332 -18.43 18.94 2.23
CA ASP A 332 -18.07 20.25 2.81
C ASP A 332 -16.94 20.17 3.85
N THR A 333 -16.60 18.95 4.25
CA THR A 333 -15.48 18.61 5.13
C THR A 333 -14.63 17.51 4.53
N PHE A 334 -13.38 17.40 4.99
CA PHE A 334 -12.55 16.22 4.82
C PHE A 334 -12.75 15.28 6.01
N GLU A 335 -13.41 14.15 5.75
CA GLU A 335 -13.76 13.18 6.79
C GLU A 335 -12.55 12.30 7.12
N VAL A 336 -11.92 12.54 8.27
CA VAL A 336 -10.80 11.72 8.77
C VAL A 336 -11.27 10.60 9.71
N ALA A 337 -12.50 10.71 10.21
CA ALA A 337 -13.14 9.79 11.17
C ALA A 337 -13.18 8.32 10.76
N HIS A 338 -13.10 8.01 9.46
CA HIS A 338 -13.20 6.63 8.96
C HIS A 338 -11.89 5.83 9.09
N ASN A 339 -10.78 6.50 9.40
CA ASN A 339 -9.46 5.91 9.53
C ASN A 339 -8.82 6.40 10.84
N ARG A 340 -8.59 5.51 11.81
CA ARG A 340 -8.14 5.82 13.17
C ARG A 340 -6.78 6.49 13.18
N LEU A 341 -5.83 5.96 12.42
CA LEU A 341 -4.50 6.53 12.32
C LEU A 341 -4.55 7.94 11.74
N LEU A 342 -5.35 8.16 10.68
CA LEU A 342 -5.55 9.48 10.09
C LEU A 342 -6.24 10.43 11.08
N ASN A 343 -7.28 9.96 11.77
CA ASN A 343 -7.99 10.71 12.80
C ASN A 343 -7.02 11.20 13.88
N ARG A 344 -6.19 10.30 14.46
CA ARG A 344 -5.23 10.68 15.51
C ARG A 344 -4.13 11.61 15.03
N ILE A 345 -3.55 11.35 13.86
CA ILE A 345 -2.50 12.21 13.28
C ILE A 345 -3.05 13.61 13.04
N MET A 346 -4.27 13.72 12.52
CA MET A 346 -4.88 15.03 12.24
C MET A 346 -5.40 15.73 13.51
N SER A 347 -5.69 15.01 14.59
CA SER A 347 -6.06 15.62 15.87
C SER A 347 -4.88 16.27 16.59
N HIS A 348 -3.64 15.83 16.31
CA HIS A 348 -2.44 16.40 16.91
C HIS A 348 -1.94 17.61 16.09
N GLU A 349 -2.02 18.81 16.67
CA GLU A 349 -1.80 20.08 15.95
C GLU A 349 -0.45 20.17 15.20
N PRO A 350 0.72 19.82 15.79
CA PRO A 350 1.99 19.82 15.04
C PRO A 350 1.95 18.95 13.78
N PHE A 351 1.34 17.77 13.85
CA PHE A 351 1.24 16.87 12.70
C PHE A 351 0.26 17.40 11.66
N ARG A 352 -0.89 17.90 12.10
CA ARG A 352 -1.88 18.52 11.22
C ARG A 352 -1.30 19.73 10.47
N LYS A 353 -0.53 20.59 11.15
CA LYS A 353 0.10 21.75 10.52
C LYS A 353 1.09 21.38 9.42
N GLU A 354 1.91 20.35 9.64
CA GLU A 354 2.82 19.86 8.59
C GLU A 354 2.04 19.26 7.41
N PHE A 355 0.98 18.50 7.67
CA PHE A 355 0.08 18.00 6.63
C PHE A 355 -0.59 19.13 5.83
N GLU A 356 -1.22 20.10 6.51
CA GLU A 356 -1.90 21.24 5.88
C GLU A 356 -0.94 22.11 5.08
N LYS A 357 0.31 22.25 5.52
CA LYS A 357 1.37 22.91 4.76
C LYS A 357 1.64 22.21 3.43
N ARG A 358 1.75 20.87 3.42
CA ARG A 358 1.93 20.08 2.18
C ARG A 358 0.72 20.16 1.27
N ALA A 359 -0.48 20.00 1.83
CA ALA A 359 -1.72 20.10 1.08
C ALA A 359 -1.91 21.48 0.45
N ARG A 360 -1.62 22.57 1.19
CA ARG A 360 -1.66 23.93 0.66
C ARG A 360 -0.63 24.13 -0.45
N ALA A 361 0.60 23.65 -0.25
CA ALA A 361 1.64 23.76 -1.27
C ALA A 361 1.23 23.07 -2.58
N TYR A 362 0.59 21.89 -2.49
CA TYR A 362 0.08 21.16 -3.64
C TYR A 362 -0.97 21.95 -4.41
N VAL A 363 -2.02 22.42 -3.74
CA VAL A 363 -3.17 23.06 -4.43
C VAL A 363 -2.92 24.51 -4.84
N LYS A 364 -1.91 25.17 -4.25
CA LYS A 364 -1.51 26.52 -4.65
C LYS A 364 -0.82 26.55 -6.02
N ASP A 365 -0.24 25.44 -6.45
CA ASP A 365 0.44 25.33 -7.73
C ASP A 365 -0.48 24.68 -8.78
N ALA A 366 -1.00 25.50 -9.70
CA ALA A 366 -1.88 25.04 -10.78
C ALA A 366 -1.23 23.99 -11.69
N ALA A 367 0.11 23.94 -11.77
CA ALA A 367 0.80 22.92 -12.54
C ALA A 367 0.53 21.51 -12.00
N ASN A 368 0.19 21.37 -10.71
CA ASN A 368 -0.20 20.08 -10.14
C ASN A 368 -1.55 19.58 -10.68
N LEU A 369 -2.53 20.49 -10.87
CA LEU A 369 -3.81 20.12 -11.50
C LEU A 369 -3.62 19.79 -12.98
N GLU A 370 -2.79 20.56 -13.69
CA GLU A 370 -2.47 20.31 -15.10
C GLU A 370 -1.81 18.93 -15.29
N ASP A 371 -0.85 18.59 -14.43
CA ASP A 371 -0.17 17.30 -14.39
C ASP A 371 -1.16 16.14 -14.12
N ASP A 372 -1.99 16.26 -13.08
CA ASP A 372 -3.03 15.26 -12.76
C ASP A 372 -3.99 15.01 -13.94
N LEU A 373 -4.47 16.09 -14.55
CA LEU A 373 -5.38 16.00 -15.71
C LEU A 373 -4.67 15.43 -16.93
N ALA A 374 -3.40 15.78 -17.16
CA ALA A 374 -2.62 15.25 -18.26
C ALA A 374 -2.46 13.74 -18.14
N VAL A 375 -2.08 13.22 -16.95
CA VAL A 375 -1.97 11.78 -16.70
C VAL A 375 -3.30 11.07 -16.92
N TYR A 376 -4.39 11.60 -16.36
CA TYR A 376 -5.72 11.00 -16.49
C TYR A 376 -6.23 10.98 -17.94
N ASP A 377 -6.11 12.11 -18.64
CA ASP A 377 -6.61 12.28 -20.01
C ASP A 377 -5.77 11.47 -21.01
N GLN A 378 -4.44 11.45 -20.86
CA GLN A 378 -3.54 10.66 -21.71
C GLN A 378 -3.74 9.16 -21.50
N THR A 379 -3.85 8.72 -20.24
CA THR A 379 -4.13 7.31 -19.92
C THR A 379 -5.46 6.88 -20.53
N THR A 380 -6.52 7.67 -20.34
CA THR A 380 -7.85 7.39 -20.93
C THR A 380 -7.76 7.30 -22.45
N LYS A 381 -7.10 8.27 -23.10
CA LYS A 381 -6.93 8.30 -24.56
C LYS A 381 -6.15 7.09 -25.07
N SER A 382 -5.17 6.60 -24.31
CA SER A 382 -4.35 5.45 -24.70
C SER A 382 -5.15 4.14 -24.85
N ILE A 383 -6.23 3.99 -24.08
CA ILE A 383 -7.08 2.79 -24.08
C ILE A 383 -8.43 2.99 -24.78
N GLU A 384 -8.82 4.23 -25.08
CA GLU A 384 -10.17 4.57 -25.52
C GLU A 384 -10.67 3.67 -26.67
N LYS A 385 -9.88 3.56 -27.75
CA LYS A 385 -10.27 2.76 -28.92
C LYS A 385 -10.28 1.26 -28.63
N ASP A 386 -9.36 0.79 -27.81
CA ASP A 386 -9.31 -0.60 -27.37
C ASP A 386 -10.52 -0.96 -26.51
N ILE A 387 -10.96 -0.05 -25.63
CA ILE A 387 -12.20 -0.19 -24.86
C ILE A 387 -13.41 -0.18 -25.79
N MET A 388 -13.49 0.71 -26.78
CA MET A 388 -14.58 0.69 -27.77
C MET A 388 -14.64 -0.67 -28.50
N ALA A 389 -13.48 -1.23 -28.86
CA ALA A 389 -13.37 -2.49 -29.61
C ALA A 389 -13.58 -3.73 -28.72
N ASP A 390 -13.48 -3.59 -27.40
CA ASP A 390 -13.63 -4.68 -26.44
C ASP A 390 -15.11 -5.12 -26.32
N SER A 391 -15.45 -6.25 -26.95
CA SER A 391 -16.77 -6.87 -26.85
C SER A 391 -16.94 -7.74 -25.59
N ALA A 392 -15.87 -8.04 -24.86
CA ALA A 392 -15.88 -8.90 -23.69
C ALA A 392 -16.12 -8.14 -22.37
N LYS A 393 -15.76 -6.85 -22.30
CA LYS A 393 -15.99 -5.98 -21.13
C LYS A 393 -17.46 -6.03 -20.72
N LEU A 394 -17.75 -5.94 -19.42
CA LEU A 394 -19.14 -5.99 -18.94
C LEU A 394 -19.88 -4.65 -19.14
N PRO A 395 -19.30 -3.48 -18.77
CA PRO A 395 -19.91 -2.18 -19.02
C PRO A 395 -20.00 -1.87 -20.52
N PRO A 396 -21.11 -1.29 -21.02
CA PRO A 396 -21.12 -0.70 -22.35
C PRO A 396 -20.20 0.53 -22.42
N THR A 397 -19.76 0.85 -23.64
CA THR A 397 -18.76 1.87 -23.95
C THR A 397 -19.18 3.28 -23.50
N TYR A 398 -20.47 3.58 -23.46
CA TYR A 398 -20.92 4.88 -22.94
C TYR A 398 -20.64 5.04 -21.43
N GLU A 399 -20.57 3.96 -20.66
CA GLU A 399 -20.24 4.02 -19.23
C GLU A 399 -18.77 4.36 -19.00
N PHE A 400 -17.87 3.87 -19.86
CA PHE A 400 -16.47 4.30 -19.87
C PHE A 400 -16.36 5.82 -20.07
N PHE A 401 -17.02 6.37 -21.09
CA PHE A 401 -17.01 7.83 -21.32
C PHE A 401 -17.71 8.64 -20.24
N ARG A 402 -18.73 8.08 -19.60
CA ARG A 402 -19.40 8.69 -18.45
C ARG A 402 -18.44 8.75 -17.26
N ALA A 403 -17.83 7.61 -16.91
CA ALA A 403 -16.87 7.51 -15.82
C ALA A 403 -15.67 8.45 -16.04
N TYR A 404 -15.16 8.53 -17.27
CA TYR A 404 -14.14 9.51 -17.66
C TYR A 404 -14.53 10.95 -17.28
N ARG A 405 -15.70 11.41 -17.72
CA ARG A 405 -16.15 12.78 -17.41
C ARG A 405 -16.41 13.01 -15.92
N GLU A 406 -17.00 12.03 -15.24
CA GLU A 406 -17.32 12.09 -13.81
C GLU A 406 -16.03 12.21 -12.97
N HIS A 407 -15.08 11.30 -13.18
CA HIS A 407 -13.81 11.32 -12.44
C HIS A 407 -12.93 12.51 -12.79
N ARG A 408 -12.87 12.91 -14.07
CA ARG A 408 -12.19 14.15 -14.47
C ARG A 408 -12.79 15.37 -13.77
N GLY A 409 -14.11 15.41 -13.62
CA GLY A 409 -14.82 16.43 -12.83
C GLY A 409 -14.42 16.40 -11.36
N HIS A 410 -14.38 15.22 -10.73
CA HIS A 410 -13.95 15.09 -9.33
C HIS A 410 -12.53 15.62 -9.09
N ILE A 411 -11.59 15.37 -10.01
CA ILE A 411 -10.20 15.87 -9.91
C ILE A 411 -10.20 17.40 -9.81
N ILE A 412 -10.90 18.07 -10.71
CA ILE A 412 -11.00 19.54 -10.76
C ILE A 412 -11.70 20.06 -9.51
N THR A 413 -12.91 19.56 -9.23
CA THR A 413 -13.72 20.02 -8.10
C THR A 413 -12.99 19.86 -6.77
N ASN A 414 -12.30 18.73 -6.56
CA ASN A 414 -11.56 18.51 -5.32
C ASN A 414 -10.40 19.49 -5.17
N PHE A 415 -9.60 19.68 -6.23
CA PHE A 415 -8.48 20.62 -6.22
C PHE A 415 -8.95 22.04 -5.92
N GLU A 416 -10.00 22.51 -6.61
CA GLU A 416 -10.60 23.84 -6.40
C GLU A 416 -11.19 23.99 -5.00
N LYS A 417 -11.85 22.95 -4.47
CA LYS A 417 -12.47 22.98 -3.15
C LYS A 417 -11.42 23.06 -2.03
N ILE A 418 -10.34 22.29 -2.14
CA ILE A 418 -9.23 22.35 -1.19
C ILE A 418 -8.53 23.72 -1.26
N THR A 419 -8.31 24.25 -2.47
CA THR A 419 -7.78 25.62 -2.68
C THR A 419 -8.64 26.64 -1.93
N ARG A 420 -9.96 26.59 -2.15
CA ARG A 420 -10.93 27.50 -1.52
C ARG A 420 -10.92 27.39 0.01
N TRP A 421 -10.85 26.18 0.57
CA TRP A 421 -10.74 26.01 2.02
C TRP A 421 -9.53 26.74 2.60
N PHE A 422 -8.38 26.62 1.93
CA PHE A 422 -7.17 27.30 2.37
C PHE A 422 -7.22 28.82 2.17
N ASP A 423 -7.84 29.31 1.10
CA ASP A 423 -7.96 30.74 0.81
C ASP A 423 -8.97 31.43 1.75
N GLU A 424 -10.10 30.78 2.04
CA GLU A 424 -11.20 31.36 2.83
C GLU A 424 -11.02 31.14 4.34
N ARG A 425 -10.52 29.97 4.76
CA ARG A 425 -10.45 29.56 6.18
C ARG A 425 -9.04 29.54 6.74
N GLY A 426 -8.04 29.45 5.87
CA GLY A 426 -6.65 29.28 6.30
C GLY A 426 -6.32 27.87 6.81
N GLU A 427 -7.25 26.92 6.83
CA GLU A 427 -7.04 25.53 7.27
C GLU A 427 -8.06 24.58 6.61
N LEU A 428 -7.90 23.27 6.80
CA LEU A 428 -8.83 22.28 6.27
C LEU A 428 -10.03 22.09 7.21
N PRO A 429 -11.28 22.04 6.71
CA PRO A 429 -12.44 21.69 7.52
C PRO A 429 -12.47 20.17 7.74
N LEU A 430 -11.92 19.71 8.87
CA LEU A 430 -11.83 18.28 9.20
C LEU A 430 -13.06 17.80 9.96
N LEU A 431 -13.56 16.60 9.62
CA LEU A 431 -14.56 15.88 10.42
C LEU A 431 -13.89 14.68 11.12
N PHE A 432 -13.73 14.82 12.44
CA PHE A 432 -13.12 13.83 13.33
C PHE A 432 -14.12 12.81 13.86
N ALA A 433 -13.61 11.65 14.28
CA ALA A 433 -14.35 10.73 15.15
C ALA A 433 -14.25 11.21 16.61
N GLU A 434 -15.35 11.12 17.36
CA GLU A 434 -15.35 11.40 18.80
C GLU A 434 -14.81 10.18 19.56
N GLU A 435 -13.52 10.23 19.90
CA GLU A 435 -12.81 9.11 20.53
C GLU A 435 -11.92 9.60 21.68
N THR A 436 -11.85 8.81 22.75
CA THR A 436 -10.99 9.08 23.90
C THR A 436 -9.95 7.98 24.02
N TYR A 437 -8.68 8.36 24.20
CA TYR A 437 -7.55 7.44 24.25
C TYR A 437 -6.90 7.40 25.64
N PRO A 438 -6.36 6.25 26.07
CA PRO A 438 -6.36 4.95 25.38
C PRO A 438 -7.76 4.37 25.25
N LEU A 439 -8.02 3.60 24.18
CA LEU A 439 -9.35 3.00 23.94
C LEU A 439 -9.69 1.93 24.99
N GLY A 440 -8.68 1.27 25.55
CA GLY A 440 -8.84 0.15 26.44
C GLY A 440 -9.29 -1.13 25.71
N GLY A 441 -9.20 -2.25 26.42
CA GLY A 441 -9.67 -3.56 25.95
C GLY A 441 -8.56 -4.54 25.55
N ALA A 442 -7.33 -4.08 25.32
CA ALA A 442 -6.22 -4.96 24.99
C ALA A 442 -5.29 -5.21 26.20
N ASN A 443 -4.83 -6.44 26.35
CA ASN A 443 -3.85 -6.80 27.37
C ASN A 443 -2.42 -6.63 26.83
N ARG A 444 -1.70 -5.61 27.34
CA ARG A 444 -0.30 -5.35 26.99
C ARG A 444 0.65 -6.51 27.36
N SER A 445 0.27 -7.43 28.27
CA SER A 445 1.16 -8.49 28.75
C SER A 445 1.56 -9.54 27.72
N THR A 446 0.88 -9.59 26.56
CA THR A 446 1.18 -10.58 25.51
C THR A 446 2.51 -10.30 24.79
N TYR A 447 2.98 -9.05 24.80
CA TYR A 447 4.21 -8.63 24.11
C TYR A 447 5.13 -7.86 25.06
N ASP A 448 6.44 -8.09 24.95
CA ASP A 448 7.45 -7.23 25.59
C ASP A 448 7.79 -6.07 24.65
N PHE A 449 7.29 -4.88 24.99
CA PHE A 449 7.52 -3.65 24.23
C PHE A 449 8.71 -2.83 24.75
N SER A 450 9.46 -3.30 25.74
CA SER A 450 10.53 -2.52 26.39
C SER A 450 11.57 -1.97 25.40
N SER A 451 11.98 -2.77 24.42
CA SER A 451 12.93 -2.36 23.38
C SER A 451 12.35 -1.33 22.40
N PHE A 452 11.04 -1.38 22.13
CA PHE A 452 10.35 -0.39 21.28
C PHE A 452 10.10 0.92 22.04
N ASP A 453 9.68 0.83 23.31
CA ASP A 453 9.49 1.97 24.19
C ASP A 453 10.76 2.80 24.36
N ALA A 454 11.91 2.11 24.43
CA ALA A 454 13.21 2.72 24.57
C ALA A 454 13.64 3.58 23.36
N ILE A 455 13.06 3.39 22.16
CA ILE A 455 13.38 4.20 20.97
C ILE A 455 12.99 5.67 21.18
N SER A 456 11.86 5.89 21.84
CA SER A 456 11.26 7.22 22.03
C SER A 456 11.47 7.77 23.44
N ALA A 457 12.24 7.08 24.30
CA ALA A 457 12.47 7.49 25.68
C ALA A 457 13.17 8.86 25.75
N THR A 458 12.83 9.64 26.76
CA THR A 458 13.52 10.91 27.05
C THR A 458 14.96 10.66 27.50
N PRO A 459 15.86 11.64 27.35
CA PRO A 459 17.22 11.56 27.90
C PRO A 459 17.24 11.21 29.40
N GLU A 460 16.26 11.68 30.16
CA GLU A 460 16.07 11.40 31.58
C GLU A 460 15.68 9.95 31.83
N GLU A 461 14.66 9.43 31.14
CA GLU A 461 14.22 8.03 31.23
C GLU A 461 15.32 7.05 30.81
N PHE A 462 16.07 7.40 29.76
CA PHE A 462 17.22 6.61 29.30
C PHE A 462 18.30 6.52 30.39
N ARG A 463 18.70 7.65 30.98
CA ARG A 463 19.71 7.66 32.06
C ARG A 463 19.21 7.00 33.35
N ALA A 464 17.91 7.08 33.64
CA ALA A 464 17.32 6.35 34.76
C ALA A 464 17.40 4.83 34.56
N SER A 465 17.21 4.37 33.31
CA SER A 465 17.32 2.96 32.94
C SER A 465 18.77 2.46 32.86
N TYR A 466 19.71 3.37 32.54
CA TYR A 466 21.13 3.07 32.37
C TYR A 466 22.03 4.09 33.12
N PRO A 467 22.24 3.91 34.44
CA PRO A 467 22.98 4.87 35.28
C PRO A 467 24.44 5.12 34.90
N GLN A 468 25.04 4.27 34.06
CA GLN A 468 26.38 4.46 33.50
C GLN A 468 26.48 5.61 32.49
N PHE A 469 25.34 6.12 32.01
CA PHE A 469 25.26 7.30 31.15
C PHE A 469 24.96 8.55 31.98
N TYR A 470 25.62 9.67 31.66
CA TYR A 470 25.48 10.93 32.41
C TYR A 470 25.28 12.12 31.48
N SER A 471 24.63 13.18 31.96
CA SER A 471 24.44 14.39 31.15
C SER A 471 25.76 15.16 31.02
N LEU A 472 26.06 15.61 29.81
CA LEU A 472 27.14 16.53 29.46
C LEU A 472 26.62 17.92 29.08
N GLY A 473 25.35 18.20 29.41
CA GLY A 473 24.64 19.41 29.01
C GLY A 473 23.24 19.10 28.49
N SER A 474 22.59 20.10 27.88
CA SER A 474 21.19 20.02 27.45
C SER A 474 20.94 19.07 26.27
N ASN A 475 21.96 18.76 25.46
CA ASN A 475 21.82 17.95 24.24
C ASN A 475 22.92 16.89 24.06
N LYS A 476 23.63 16.55 25.14
CA LYS A 476 24.75 15.60 25.11
C LYS A 476 24.67 14.66 26.30
N ILE A 477 24.85 13.37 26.04
CA ILE A 477 24.98 12.34 27.07
C ILE A 477 26.35 11.68 26.91
N GLY A 478 27.08 11.52 28.01
CA GLY A 478 28.39 10.89 28.08
C GLY A 478 28.33 9.48 28.63
N ILE A 479 29.30 8.66 28.22
CA ILE A 479 29.63 7.38 28.83
C ILE A 479 31.15 7.22 28.93
N GLY A 480 31.60 6.57 30.01
CA GLY A 480 33.02 6.44 30.34
C GLY A 480 33.66 7.74 30.85
N PRO A 481 34.99 7.81 31.00
CA PRO A 481 35.98 6.76 30.69
C PRO A 481 35.91 5.56 31.66
N GLY A 482 36.67 4.50 31.37
CA GLY A 482 36.77 3.31 32.21
C GLY A 482 36.06 2.08 31.63
N LYS A 483 35.97 1.02 32.45
CA LYS A 483 35.44 -0.29 32.03
C LYS A 483 33.95 -0.39 32.33
N ILE A 484 33.16 -0.76 31.32
CA ILE A 484 31.70 -0.84 31.40
C ILE A 484 31.23 -2.17 30.81
N LEU A 485 30.35 -2.88 31.52
CA LEU A 485 29.79 -4.15 31.06
C LEU A 485 28.29 -4.01 30.80
N PHE A 486 27.85 -4.31 29.58
CA PHE A 486 26.44 -4.40 29.22
C PHE A 486 25.99 -5.86 29.14
N ARG A 487 24.96 -6.20 29.91
CA ARG A 487 24.34 -7.54 29.97
C ARG A 487 22.96 -7.63 29.31
N LYS A 488 22.47 -6.50 28.79
CA LYS A 488 21.18 -6.36 28.12
C LYS A 488 21.32 -5.36 27.00
N ASN A 489 20.47 -5.50 25.99
CA ASN A 489 20.45 -4.57 24.86
C ASN A 489 20.34 -3.13 25.34
N ILE A 490 21.08 -2.26 24.66
CA ILE A 490 21.06 -0.81 24.89
C ILE A 490 20.44 -0.18 23.66
N ILE A 491 19.29 0.44 23.88
CA ILE A 491 18.59 1.22 22.86
C ILE A 491 18.76 2.68 23.26
N VAL A 492 19.61 3.41 22.53
CA VAL A 492 19.82 4.84 22.76
C VAL A 492 18.76 5.60 21.97
N PRO A 493 17.85 6.34 22.62
CA PRO A 493 16.74 7.02 21.93
C PRO A 493 17.23 8.17 21.07
N LYS A 494 16.31 8.73 20.26
CA LYS A 494 16.53 9.97 19.50
C LYS A 494 16.64 11.18 20.43
N GLY A 495 17.27 12.25 19.94
CA GLY A 495 17.15 13.59 20.54
C GLY A 495 18.37 14.11 21.31
N PHE A 496 19.52 13.44 21.23
CA PHE A 496 20.79 13.97 21.76
C PHE A 496 22.00 13.44 20.98
N ILE A 497 23.19 13.90 21.33
CA ILE A 497 24.45 13.31 20.85
C ILE A 497 25.05 12.47 21.98
N LEU A 498 25.36 11.20 21.69
CA LEU A 498 26.05 10.32 22.62
C LEU A 498 27.56 10.49 22.48
N ILE A 499 28.25 10.79 23.58
CA ILE A 499 29.70 10.95 23.64
C ILE A 499 30.31 9.75 24.36
N ILE A 500 31.13 8.97 23.65
CA ILE A 500 31.96 7.93 24.26
C ILE A 500 33.33 8.55 24.56
N GLN A 501 33.67 8.69 25.84
CA GLN A 501 34.90 9.37 26.26
C GLN A 501 36.16 8.57 25.86
N PRO A 502 37.31 9.22 25.56
CA PRO A 502 38.58 8.54 25.36
C PRO A 502 38.96 7.64 26.54
N GLY A 503 39.55 6.47 26.29
CA GLY A 503 39.90 5.50 27.34
C GLY A 503 38.72 4.69 27.89
N THR A 504 37.58 4.67 27.18
CA THR A 504 36.44 3.82 27.51
C THR A 504 36.62 2.41 26.95
N GLU A 505 36.40 1.40 27.78
CA GLU A 505 36.39 -0.01 27.40
C GLU A 505 35.01 -0.63 27.70
N ILE A 506 34.22 -0.88 26.64
CA ILE A 506 32.89 -1.47 26.72
C ILE A 506 33.00 -2.98 26.46
N PHE A 507 32.46 -3.75 27.38
CA PHE A 507 32.31 -5.20 27.31
C PHE A 507 30.84 -5.52 27.04
N MET A 508 30.59 -6.29 25.99
CA MET A 508 29.25 -6.70 25.57
C MET A 508 29.07 -8.20 25.86
N ASP A 509 28.05 -8.55 26.65
CA ASP A 509 27.73 -9.95 26.95
C ASP A 509 27.13 -10.68 25.73
N GLU A 510 26.97 -11.99 25.83
CA GLU A 510 26.41 -12.82 24.75
C GLU A 510 25.09 -12.25 24.20
N ASN A 511 24.97 -12.15 22.87
CA ASN A 511 23.80 -11.62 22.15
C ASN A 511 23.36 -10.18 22.50
N VAL A 512 24.13 -9.45 23.32
CA VAL A 512 23.81 -8.07 23.68
C VAL A 512 24.10 -7.15 22.49
N SER A 513 23.14 -6.32 22.11
CA SER A 513 23.27 -5.33 21.05
C SER A 513 23.23 -3.89 21.58
N PHE A 514 23.93 -3.00 20.90
CA PHE A 514 23.92 -1.56 21.12
C PHE A 514 23.35 -0.89 19.87
N ILE A 515 22.11 -0.41 19.95
CA ILE A 515 21.42 0.26 18.85
C ILE A 515 21.24 1.72 19.23
N SER A 516 21.71 2.63 18.40
CA SER A 516 21.58 4.05 18.64
C SER A 516 20.81 4.75 17.55
N TYR A 517 19.75 5.44 17.97
CA TYR A 517 18.99 6.38 17.17
C TYR A 517 19.47 7.84 17.38
N SER A 518 20.58 8.00 18.10
CA SER A 518 21.25 9.28 18.31
C SER A 518 22.64 9.26 17.67
N PRO A 519 23.14 10.38 17.14
CA PRO A 519 24.52 10.45 16.65
C PRO A 519 25.53 10.12 17.76
N ILE A 520 26.58 9.38 17.41
CA ILE A 520 27.65 8.99 18.35
C ILE A 520 28.94 9.74 18.00
N GLU A 521 29.53 10.42 18.98
CA GLU A 521 30.91 10.91 18.92
C GLU A 521 31.82 10.03 19.81
N ALA A 522 32.56 9.12 19.19
CA ALA A 522 33.56 8.27 19.82
C ALA A 522 34.96 8.71 19.37
N ARG A 523 35.48 9.76 20.02
CA ARG A 523 36.76 10.38 19.69
C ARG A 523 37.87 9.91 20.62
N GLY A 524 38.30 8.66 20.46
CA GLY A 524 39.45 8.10 21.18
C GLY A 524 40.77 8.84 20.85
N LYS A 525 41.82 8.53 21.61
CA LYS A 525 43.19 9.00 21.36
C LYS A 525 44.14 7.83 21.15
N GLN A 526 45.30 8.08 20.56
CA GLN A 526 46.31 7.04 20.35
C GLN A 526 46.78 6.37 21.66
N ASP A 527 46.89 7.16 22.73
CA ASP A 527 47.29 6.71 24.08
C ASP A 527 46.11 6.24 24.94
N SER A 528 44.88 6.68 24.63
CA SER A 528 43.65 6.27 25.29
C SER A 528 42.55 5.95 24.26
N PRO A 529 42.64 4.81 23.55
CA PRO A 529 41.65 4.44 22.55
C PRO A 529 40.31 4.10 23.20
N ILE A 530 39.25 4.09 22.39
CA ILE A 530 37.95 3.53 22.78
C ILE A 530 37.90 2.09 22.30
N VAL A 531 37.52 1.14 23.16
CA VAL A 531 37.48 -0.28 22.83
C VAL A 531 36.10 -0.84 23.15
N ILE A 532 35.46 -1.49 22.18
CA ILE A 532 34.19 -2.19 22.35
C ILE A 532 34.42 -3.65 21.95
N ARG A 533 34.19 -4.59 22.87
CA ARG A 533 34.51 -6.00 22.64
C ARG A 533 33.59 -6.95 23.38
N ALA A 534 33.60 -8.21 22.96
CA ALA A 534 32.94 -9.28 23.69
C ALA A 534 33.46 -9.37 25.13
N ALA A 535 32.55 -9.62 26.08
CA ALA A 535 32.88 -9.90 27.47
C ALA A 535 33.65 -11.22 27.62
N SER A 536 33.39 -12.18 26.72
CA SER A 536 34.09 -13.46 26.61
C SER A 536 34.66 -13.63 25.21
N THR A 537 35.95 -13.98 25.11
CA THR A 537 36.70 -14.03 23.84
C THR A 537 36.11 -14.96 22.78
N TRP A 538 35.36 -15.98 23.19
CA TRP A 538 34.82 -17.02 22.30
C TRP A 538 33.31 -16.94 22.10
N VAL A 539 32.64 -16.00 22.77
CA VAL A 539 31.19 -15.87 22.73
C VAL A 539 30.87 -14.51 22.12
N PRO A 540 30.32 -14.47 20.89
CA PRO A 540 30.05 -13.21 20.25
C PRO A 540 28.90 -12.48 20.95
N TRP A 541 28.99 -11.15 20.97
CA TRP A 541 27.85 -10.30 21.29
C TRP A 541 26.99 -10.11 20.04
N GLY A 542 25.91 -9.33 20.17
CA GLY A 542 25.06 -8.97 19.04
C GLY A 542 25.75 -7.94 18.14
N THR A 543 25.06 -6.81 17.92
CA THR A 543 25.52 -5.79 16.97
C THR A 543 25.76 -4.43 17.62
N PHE A 544 26.56 -3.59 16.95
CA PHE A 544 26.64 -2.15 17.18
C PHE A 544 26.09 -1.43 15.96
N ALA A 545 24.96 -0.74 16.13
CA ALA A 545 24.26 -0.14 15.01
C ALA A 545 23.83 1.31 15.24
N LEU A 546 23.89 2.08 14.17
CA LEU A 546 23.25 3.39 14.03
C LEU A 546 22.04 3.25 13.12
N VAL A 547 20.91 3.78 13.56
CA VAL A 547 19.63 3.70 12.84
C VAL A 547 19.02 5.09 12.78
N ASP A 548 18.79 5.60 11.56
CA ASP A 548 18.07 6.86 11.31
C ASP A 548 18.59 8.04 12.17
N THR A 549 19.91 8.25 12.13
CA THR A 549 20.56 9.33 12.90
C THR A 549 20.57 10.64 12.09
N PRO A 550 20.12 11.77 12.66
CA PRO A 550 19.94 13.02 11.92
C PRO A 550 21.26 13.74 11.58
N GLN A 551 22.37 13.31 12.17
CA GLN A 551 23.69 13.91 12.00
C GLN A 551 24.74 12.81 11.92
N GLU A 552 25.89 13.17 11.36
CA GLU A 552 27.03 12.29 11.23
C GLU A 552 27.54 11.77 12.59
N SER A 553 27.84 10.48 12.65
CA SER A 553 28.54 9.86 13.78
C SER A 553 30.03 9.71 13.47
N VAL A 554 30.87 9.96 14.47
CA VAL A 554 32.32 10.06 14.32
C VAL A 554 33.03 9.03 15.20
N PHE A 555 33.92 8.24 14.60
CA PHE A 555 34.68 7.20 15.28
C PHE A 555 36.18 7.31 14.99
N THR A 556 36.96 7.95 15.87
CA THR A 556 38.42 8.07 15.73
C THR A 556 39.14 7.32 16.83
N HIS A 557 40.19 6.55 16.50
CA HIS A 557 40.91 5.69 17.46
C HIS A 557 39.98 4.77 18.28
N THR A 558 38.96 4.22 17.60
CA THR A 558 37.97 3.32 18.19
C THR A 558 38.13 1.92 17.61
N GLN A 559 38.12 0.90 18.47
CA GLN A 559 38.27 -0.51 18.10
C GLN A 559 37.02 -1.28 18.49
N LEU A 560 36.40 -1.99 17.53
CA LEU A 560 35.26 -2.87 17.78
C LEU A 560 35.61 -4.30 17.36
N SER A 561 35.31 -5.29 18.21
CA SER A 561 35.61 -6.70 17.91
C SER A 561 34.64 -7.69 18.57
N GLY A 562 34.52 -8.88 17.98
CA GLY A 562 33.73 -9.99 18.55
C GLY A 562 32.20 -9.87 18.41
N GLY A 563 31.69 -8.98 17.56
CA GLY A 563 30.25 -8.86 17.29
C GLY A 563 29.75 -9.88 16.25
N SER A 564 28.44 -10.05 16.17
CA SER A 564 27.74 -10.96 15.25
C SER A 564 26.55 -10.26 14.59
N SER A 565 25.73 -11.01 13.86
CA SER A 565 24.40 -10.55 13.43
C SER A 565 23.44 -10.46 14.62
N ALA A 566 22.46 -9.58 14.52
CA ALA A 566 21.37 -9.49 15.48
C ALA A 566 20.05 -9.15 14.79
N VAL A 567 18.93 -9.55 15.41
CA VAL A 567 17.60 -9.05 15.06
C VAL A 567 17.08 -8.27 16.27
N VAL A 568 16.80 -6.98 16.07
CA VAL A 568 16.30 -6.09 17.14
C VAL A 568 15.15 -5.27 16.58
N ASN A 569 13.99 -5.29 17.23
CA ASN A 569 12.78 -4.57 16.82
C ASN A 569 12.39 -4.85 15.34
N GLY A 570 12.56 -6.10 14.89
CA GLY A 570 12.29 -6.50 13.50
C GLY A 570 13.36 -6.13 12.47
N MET A 571 14.37 -5.36 12.86
CA MET A 571 15.49 -5.02 11.98
C MET A 571 16.54 -6.12 11.97
N THR A 572 17.06 -6.44 10.79
CA THR A 572 18.13 -7.44 10.63
C THR A 572 19.48 -6.76 10.41
N PHE A 573 20.40 -6.97 11.35
CA PHE A 573 21.77 -6.46 11.29
C PHE A 573 22.71 -7.59 10.86
N PRO A 574 23.33 -7.52 9.66
CA PRO A 574 24.30 -8.52 9.24
C PRO A 574 25.60 -8.41 10.08
N PRO A 575 26.44 -9.46 10.10
CA PRO A 575 27.71 -9.42 10.81
C PRO A 575 28.60 -8.32 10.23
N SER A 576 28.87 -7.27 11.02
CA SER A 576 29.71 -6.14 10.62
C SER A 576 30.40 -5.54 11.85
N THR A 577 31.48 -4.78 11.63
CA THR A 577 32.18 -4.08 12.72
C THR A 577 31.34 -2.92 13.28
N ILE A 578 30.59 -2.22 12.42
CA ILE A 578 29.56 -1.21 12.73
C ILE A 578 28.55 -1.27 11.57
N SER A 579 27.27 -1.44 11.88
CA SER A 579 26.18 -1.35 10.89
C SER A 579 25.56 0.05 10.93
N ALA A 580 25.43 0.72 9.78
CA ALA A 580 24.76 2.01 9.68
C ALA A 580 23.66 1.93 8.62
N PHE A 581 22.43 2.25 9.03
CA PHE A 581 21.26 2.32 8.16
C PHE A 581 20.72 3.75 8.17
N ASP A 582 20.65 4.35 6.98
CA ASP A 582 20.31 5.76 6.75
C ASP A 582 21.03 6.72 7.72
N SER A 583 22.33 6.47 7.90
CA SER A 583 23.19 7.21 8.82
C SER A 583 24.54 7.49 8.17
N ILE A 584 25.10 8.68 8.42
CA ILE A 584 26.39 9.11 7.87
C ILE A 584 27.50 8.77 8.86
N LEU A 585 28.56 8.12 8.37
CA LEU A 585 29.73 7.70 9.14
C LEU A 585 31.01 8.36 8.60
N SER A 586 31.75 9.07 9.47
CA SER A 586 33.20 9.29 9.27
C SER A 586 34.01 8.39 10.20
N LYS A 587 35.03 7.78 9.60
CA LYS A 587 36.03 6.96 10.27
C LYS A 587 37.37 7.68 10.29
#